data_AF-A0A8B6C8C5-F1
#
_entry.id   AF-A0A8B6C8C5-F1
#
_cell.length_a   1.000
_cell.length_b   1.000
_cell.length_c   1.000
_cell.angle_alpha   90.00
_cell.angle_beta   90.00
_cell.angle_gamma   90.00
#
_symmetry.space_group_name_H-M   'P 1'
#
loop_
_entity.id
_entity.type
_entity.pdbx_description
1 polymer ?
#
loop_
_entity_poly.entity_id
_entity_poly.type
_entity_poly.pdbx_seq_one_letter_code
_entity_poly.pdbx_strand_id
1 'polypeptide(L)'
;MKGIEYPVSIKDIPKVEKQNNLSINVFALEDQTNKQSLHPVYISNVESKNVIDLLYIESNENTHYCLIKDLNSFMCDKNRNKSFICRNCLQGFQREETLIKHKKICYDNEHCKTIMPKPGKNILKFNNHHFKNRLPFVIYCDFEAYNIPMQSCTPDPNKSYIKPISKQEINSYGMYVHSDYPEIYKPQYFSYVGDDAVEKYVEKVMKIYKEITYKIYLNEKKKPILNNHEEDEFQEATGCYICGEEFKESEKVREHNHLSGKYRGAACQSCNTKEGKATKLIPVFFHNGSNYDFHFLIEELMKYEDEYNKVKLLSKNSENYISIDYGSNYKKLRFLDSYRFMLKGLSDIAKSMDEFPILEKEFKEQRTKAKSDFEKDLWKLMNNSFYGKTLENIRGRSEIKLFTDREEVKKYIKKPNFKDSIIFNDNFVAIENNVTSVKFNKPIYLGQAILDYSKQLMYSFYYDVANELWEKNELVASDTDSMILSVKTKDIYKDMEEIIDELDTSGYPKDHPLYSEKNKKSNW
;
A
#
# COMPACT_ATOMS: atom_id res chain seq x y z
N MET A 1 -22.69 14.75 -36.89
CA MET A 1 -21.50 14.05 -36.39
C MET A 1 -21.44 12.67 -37.05
N LYS A 2 -20.29 12.24 -37.57
CA LYS A 2 -20.15 10.91 -38.19
C LYS A 2 -19.62 9.90 -37.15
N GLY A 3 -20.24 8.72 -37.05
CA GLY A 3 -19.75 7.63 -36.18
C GLY A 3 -19.91 7.88 -34.68
N ILE A 4 -20.94 8.64 -34.28
CA ILE A 4 -21.30 8.91 -32.88
C ILE A 4 -22.78 8.57 -32.74
N GLU A 5 -23.11 7.64 -31.85
CA GLU A 5 -24.48 7.28 -31.53
C GLU A 5 -25.05 8.21 -30.46
N TYR A 6 -26.37 8.44 -30.52
CA TYR A 6 -27.08 9.28 -29.56
C TYR A 6 -27.83 8.39 -28.56
N PRO A 7 -27.82 8.70 -27.25
CA PRO A 7 -27.12 9.80 -26.58
C PRO A 7 -25.59 9.66 -26.57
N VAL A 8 -24.88 10.78 -26.70
CA VAL A 8 -23.40 10.81 -26.82
C VAL A 8 -22.75 10.28 -25.56
N SER A 9 -22.00 9.18 -25.67
CA SER A 9 -21.22 8.64 -24.57
C SER A 9 -20.00 9.52 -24.25
N ILE A 10 -19.53 9.50 -23.00
CA ILE A 10 -18.31 10.22 -22.60
C ILE A 10 -17.10 9.78 -23.42
N LYS A 11 -17.04 8.50 -23.80
CA LYS A 11 -15.97 7.91 -24.63
C LYS A 11 -15.93 8.48 -26.05
N ASP A 12 -17.04 9.01 -26.55
CA ASP A 12 -17.12 9.61 -27.89
C ASP A 12 -16.86 11.12 -27.90
N ILE A 13 -16.71 11.77 -26.75
CA ILE A 13 -16.42 13.22 -26.66
C ILE A 13 -15.14 13.60 -27.44
N PRO A 14 -14.01 12.86 -27.36
CA PRO A 14 -12.83 13.17 -28.18
C PRO A 14 -13.13 13.22 -29.69
N LYS A 15 -14.07 12.39 -30.17
CA LYS A 15 -14.51 12.41 -31.57
C LYS A 15 -15.33 13.67 -31.88
N VAL A 16 -16.19 14.10 -30.96
CA VAL A 16 -16.97 15.35 -31.08
C VAL A 16 -16.03 16.55 -31.16
N GLU A 17 -15.04 16.62 -30.27
CA GLU A 17 -14.03 17.68 -30.23
C GLU A 17 -13.28 17.77 -31.56
N LYS A 18 -12.78 16.63 -32.07
CA LYS A 18 -12.05 16.56 -33.33
C LYS A 18 -12.90 16.97 -34.54
N GLN A 19 -14.18 16.61 -34.57
CA GLN A 19 -15.07 16.95 -35.69
C GLN A 19 -15.51 18.42 -35.70
N ASN A 20 -15.47 19.11 -34.57
CA ASN A 20 -16.06 20.45 -34.42
C ASN A 20 -15.07 21.52 -33.91
N ASN A 21 -13.81 21.16 -33.66
CA ASN A 21 -12.77 22.04 -33.10
C ASN A 21 -13.19 22.69 -31.76
N LEU A 22 -13.74 21.88 -30.86
CA LEU A 22 -14.24 22.28 -29.54
C LEU A 22 -13.34 21.73 -28.43
N SER A 23 -13.36 22.39 -27.27
CA SER A 23 -12.74 21.87 -26.03
C SER A 23 -13.85 21.62 -25.02
N ILE A 24 -14.17 20.35 -24.75
CA ILE A 24 -15.29 19.94 -23.92
C ILE A 24 -14.76 19.38 -22.60
N ASN A 25 -15.24 19.91 -21.49
CA ASN A 25 -14.96 19.38 -20.16
C ASN A 25 -16.26 18.83 -19.55
N VAL A 26 -16.19 17.66 -18.93
CA VAL A 26 -17.34 17.03 -18.27
C VAL A 26 -17.03 16.86 -16.79
N PHE A 27 -17.97 17.30 -15.97
CA PHE A 27 -17.95 17.17 -14.52
C PHE A 27 -19.16 16.38 -14.06
N ALA A 28 -19.04 15.64 -12.96
CA ALA A 28 -20.17 14.94 -12.34
C ALA A 28 -20.27 15.28 -10.85
N LEU A 29 -21.47 15.07 -10.28
CA LEU A 29 -21.71 15.20 -8.85
C LEU A 29 -21.56 13.85 -8.18
N GLU A 30 -20.85 13.84 -7.05
CA GLU A 30 -20.74 12.68 -6.17
C GLU A 30 -21.33 13.03 -4.79
N ASP A 31 -22.18 12.16 -4.26
CA ASP A 31 -22.72 12.30 -2.91
C ASP A 31 -21.66 11.87 -1.89
N GLN A 32 -21.07 12.84 -1.18
CA GLN A 32 -20.17 12.57 -0.07
C GLN A 32 -20.84 12.96 1.24
N THR A 33 -21.18 11.98 2.09
CA THR A 33 -21.67 12.14 3.48
C THR A 33 -22.28 13.52 3.78
N ASN A 34 -23.50 13.75 3.27
CA ASN A 34 -24.34 14.95 3.43
C ASN A 34 -23.98 16.21 2.61
N LYS A 35 -23.07 16.15 1.62
CA LYS A 35 -22.85 17.22 0.63
C LYS A 35 -22.53 16.69 -0.77
N GLN A 36 -23.16 17.25 -1.79
CA GLN A 36 -22.81 17.01 -3.19
C GLN A 36 -21.48 17.67 -3.54
N SER A 37 -20.64 16.91 -4.24
CA SER A 37 -19.25 17.25 -4.51
C SER A 37 -18.98 17.10 -6.01
N LEU A 38 -18.66 18.21 -6.68
CA LEU A 38 -18.25 18.20 -8.09
C LEU A 38 -16.88 17.54 -8.25
N HIS A 39 -16.71 16.69 -9.26
CA HIS A 39 -15.44 16.11 -9.68
C HIS A 39 -15.32 16.08 -11.22
N PRO A 40 -14.10 16.18 -11.77
CA PRO A 40 -13.90 16.05 -13.21
C PRO A 40 -14.03 14.59 -13.66
N VAL A 41 -14.64 14.39 -14.83
CA VAL A 41 -14.86 13.08 -15.46
C VAL A 41 -14.11 12.98 -16.78
N TYR A 42 -14.12 14.07 -17.55
CA TYR A 42 -13.37 14.23 -18.78
C TYR A 42 -12.87 15.66 -18.86
N ILE A 43 -11.58 15.84 -19.13
CA ILE A 43 -10.97 17.15 -19.34
C ILE A 43 -10.33 17.13 -20.72
N SER A 44 -10.66 18.12 -21.53
CA SER A 44 -10.12 18.22 -22.88
C SER A 44 -8.62 18.52 -22.86
N ASN A 45 -7.88 17.81 -23.71
CA ASN A 45 -6.49 18.11 -24.03
C ASN A 45 -6.37 19.01 -25.28
N VAL A 46 -7.49 19.39 -25.90
CA VAL A 46 -7.51 20.24 -27.09
C VAL A 46 -7.58 21.70 -26.66
N GLU A 47 -6.58 22.49 -27.06
CA GLU A 47 -6.64 23.95 -26.93
C GLU A 47 -7.57 24.51 -28.00
N SER A 48 -8.77 24.93 -27.60
CA SER A 48 -9.72 25.65 -28.45
C SER A 48 -10.17 26.94 -27.77
N LYS A 49 -10.51 27.94 -28.59
CA LYS A 49 -11.15 29.18 -28.11
C LYS A 49 -12.56 28.93 -27.56
N ASN A 50 -13.21 27.85 -28.02
CA ASN A 50 -14.56 27.48 -27.63
C ASN A 50 -14.50 26.37 -26.57
N VAL A 51 -14.39 26.78 -25.31
CA VAL A 51 -14.42 25.88 -24.15
C VAL A 51 -15.86 25.69 -23.69
N ILE A 52 -16.31 24.45 -23.61
CA ILE A 52 -17.65 24.06 -23.17
C ILE A 52 -17.51 23.22 -21.90
N ASP A 53 -18.10 23.69 -20.81
CA ASP A 53 -18.13 22.96 -19.54
C ASP A 53 -19.52 22.31 -19.38
N LEU A 54 -19.57 21.00 -19.20
CA LEU A 54 -20.79 20.20 -19.08
C LEU A 54 -20.87 19.53 -17.71
N LEU A 55 -22.07 19.50 -17.14
CA LEU A 55 -22.43 18.72 -15.97
C LEU A 55 -23.13 17.45 -16.43
N TYR A 56 -22.56 16.30 -16.09
CA TYR A 56 -23.14 14.99 -16.32
C TYR A 56 -24.01 14.60 -15.12
N ILE A 57 -25.29 14.35 -15.40
CA ILE A 57 -26.31 14.01 -14.41
C ILE A 57 -26.92 12.65 -14.77
N GLU A 58 -26.93 11.74 -13.81
CA GLU A 58 -27.62 10.46 -13.92
C GLU A 58 -28.96 10.55 -13.18
N SER A 59 -30.06 10.25 -13.89
CA SER A 59 -31.39 10.14 -13.29
C SER A 59 -31.98 8.79 -13.69
N ASN A 60 -31.97 7.84 -12.74
CA ASN A 60 -32.44 6.46 -12.89
C ASN A 60 -31.83 5.73 -14.10
N GLU A 61 -32.46 5.86 -15.28
CA GLU A 61 -32.10 5.17 -16.53
C GLU A 61 -31.55 6.11 -17.61
N ASN A 62 -31.68 7.44 -17.43
CA ASN A 62 -31.26 8.42 -18.43
C ASN A 62 -30.04 9.23 -17.96
N THR A 63 -29.16 9.49 -18.90
CA THR A 63 -27.96 10.33 -18.73
C THR A 63 -28.18 11.66 -19.44
N HIS A 64 -28.00 12.77 -18.72
CA HIS A 64 -28.17 14.11 -19.28
C HIS A 64 -26.89 14.93 -19.12
N TYR A 65 -26.61 15.75 -20.14
CA TYR A 65 -25.60 16.81 -20.05
C TYR A 65 -26.30 18.15 -19.85
N CYS A 66 -25.85 18.91 -18.85
CA CYS A 66 -26.29 20.29 -18.61
C CYS A 66 -25.12 21.25 -18.82
N LEU A 67 -25.35 22.35 -19.53
CA LEU A 67 -24.31 23.35 -19.76
C LEU A 67 -24.00 24.12 -18.48
N ILE A 68 -22.72 24.13 -18.08
CA ILE A 68 -22.19 25.02 -17.06
C ILE A 68 -21.76 26.32 -17.76
N LYS A 69 -22.56 27.38 -17.60
CA LYS A 69 -22.28 28.67 -18.26
C LYS A 69 -21.02 29.36 -17.73
N ASP A 70 -20.77 29.24 -16.43
CA ASP A 70 -19.59 29.79 -15.77
C ASP A 70 -19.20 28.88 -14.60
N LEU A 71 -18.10 28.14 -14.77
CA LEU A 71 -17.59 27.22 -13.76
C LEU A 71 -17.18 27.94 -12.47
N ASN A 72 -16.64 29.16 -12.57
CA ASN A 72 -16.20 29.92 -11.39
C ASN A 72 -17.42 30.27 -10.52
N SER A 73 -18.47 30.81 -11.16
CA SER A 73 -19.73 31.13 -10.48
C SER A 73 -20.46 29.88 -9.95
N PHE A 74 -20.39 28.76 -10.67
CA PHE A 74 -21.02 27.50 -10.25
C PHE A 74 -20.43 26.92 -8.96
N MET A 75 -19.13 27.14 -8.71
CA MET A 75 -18.39 26.57 -7.58
C MET A 75 -18.16 27.56 -6.42
N CYS A 76 -18.43 28.85 -6.62
CA CYS A 76 -18.30 29.87 -5.59
C CYS A 76 -19.48 29.84 -4.60
N ASP A 77 -19.20 29.67 -3.30
CA ASP A 77 -20.17 29.98 -2.24
C ASP A 77 -20.44 31.49 -2.21
N LYS A 78 -21.70 31.87 -1.89
CA LYS A 78 -22.19 33.27 -1.87
C LYS A 78 -21.34 34.27 -1.07
N ASN A 79 -20.42 33.79 -0.22
CA ASN A 79 -19.58 34.58 0.69
C ASN A 79 -18.08 34.57 0.37
N ARG A 80 -17.64 34.10 -0.82
CA ARG A 80 -16.22 34.08 -1.21
C ARG A 80 -15.92 34.98 -2.40
N ASN A 81 -14.73 35.60 -2.37
CA ASN A 81 -14.18 36.37 -3.50
C ASN A 81 -14.14 35.51 -4.77
N LYS A 82 -14.28 36.15 -5.94
CA LYS A 82 -14.09 35.52 -7.26
C LYS A 82 -12.81 34.67 -7.23
N SER A 83 -12.96 33.37 -7.46
CA SER A 83 -11.85 32.44 -7.59
C SER A 83 -11.73 31.99 -9.04
N PHE A 84 -10.50 31.87 -9.52
CA PHE A 84 -10.17 31.25 -10.79
C PHE A 84 -10.01 29.76 -10.56
N ILE A 85 -10.83 28.93 -11.20
CA ILE A 85 -10.86 27.49 -10.92
C ILE A 85 -10.09 26.73 -11.99
N CYS A 86 -9.22 25.82 -11.54
CA CYS A 86 -8.58 24.85 -12.42
C CYS A 86 -9.58 23.74 -12.77
N ARG A 87 -9.83 23.51 -14.06
CA ARG A 87 -10.75 22.45 -14.52
C ARG A 87 -10.23 21.05 -14.22
N ASN A 88 -8.90 20.86 -14.26
CA ASN A 88 -8.28 19.55 -14.04
C ASN A 88 -8.36 19.07 -12.57
N CYS A 89 -8.24 19.99 -11.60
CA CYS A 89 -8.19 19.63 -10.17
C CYS A 89 -9.26 20.26 -9.29
N LEU A 90 -10.07 21.17 -9.84
CA LEU A 90 -11.09 21.96 -9.16
C LEU A 90 -10.57 22.83 -7.99
N GLN A 91 -9.27 23.13 -7.96
CA GLN A 91 -8.70 24.08 -7.00
C GLN A 91 -8.99 25.53 -7.42
N GLY A 92 -9.38 26.35 -6.45
CA GLY A 92 -9.60 27.78 -6.64
C GLY A 92 -8.35 28.61 -6.34
N PHE A 93 -8.07 29.57 -7.21
CA PHE A 93 -6.95 30.51 -7.13
C PHE A 93 -7.47 31.95 -7.04
N GLN A 94 -6.75 32.83 -6.34
CA GLN A 94 -7.15 34.24 -6.21
C GLN A 94 -6.79 35.09 -7.44
N ARG A 95 -5.80 34.67 -8.24
CA ARG A 95 -5.29 35.41 -9.40
C ARG A 95 -5.22 34.48 -10.60
N GLU A 96 -5.40 35.03 -11.79
CA GLU A 96 -5.32 34.25 -13.04
C GLU A 96 -3.90 33.76 -13.33
N GLU A 97 -2.89 34.59 -13.06
CA GLU A 97 -1.47 34.24 -13.23
C GLU A 97 -1.06 33.00 -12.41
N THR A 98 -1.59 32.86 -11.19
CA THR A 98 -1.27 31.69 -10.35
C THR A 98 -1.95 30.43 -10.87
N LEU A 99 -3.16 30.56 -11.46
CA LEU A 99 -3.79 29.47 -12.19
C LEU A 99 -2.96 29.07 -13.42
N ILE A 100 -2.46 30.02 -14.21
CA ILE A 100 -1.63 29.72 -15.39
C ILE A 100 -0.37 28.94 -14.99
N LYS A 101 0.33 29.37 -13.94
CA LYS A 101 1.49 28.65 -13.39
C LYS A 101 1.12 27.25 -12.92
N HIS A 102 -0.02 27.11 -12.25
CA HIS A 102 -0.52 25.82 -11.80
C HIS A 102 -0.88 24.87 -12.95
N LYS A 103 -1.51 25.37 -14.02
CA LYS A 103 -1.92 24.56 -15.18
C LYS A 103 -0.75 23.81 -15.81
N LYS A 104 0.41 24.47 -15.92
CA LYS A 104 1.65 23.89 -16.48
C LYS A 104 2.11 22.61 -15.80
N ILE A 105 1.74 22.40 -14.54
CA ILE A 105 2.12 21.21 -13.76
C ILE A 105 0.90 20.30 -13.59
N CYS A 106 -0.29 20.89 -13.42
CA CYS A 106 -1.49 20.13 -13.11
C CYS A 106 -1.97 19.29 -14.29
N TYR A 107 -1.89 19.79 -15.53
CA TYR A 107 -2.38 19.10 -16.71
C TYR A 107 -1.50 17.93 -17.16
N ASP A 108 -0.27 17.82 -16.65
CA ASP A 108 0.59 16.64 -16.83
C ASP A 108 0.10 15.44 -16.00
N ASN A 109 -0.88 15.64 -15.12
CA ASN A 109 -1.43 14.62 -14.24
C ASN A 109 -2.90 14.32 -14.61
N GLU A 110 -3.36 13.11 -14.28
CA GLU A 110 -4.76 12.72 -14.41
C GLU A 110 -5.71 13.69 -13.68
N HIS A 111 -6.88 13.91 -14.29
CA HIS A 111 -7.93 14.79 -13.77
C HIS A 111 -8.58 14.20 -12.53
N CYS A 112 -8.45 14.88 -11.39
CA CYS A 112 -9.05 14.44 -10.13
C CYS A 112 -9.30 15.64 -9.23
N LYS A 113 -10.40 15.63 -8.47
CA LYS A 113 -10.65 16.68 -7.48
C LYS A 113 -9.59 16.64 -6.38
N THR A 114 -8.91 17.76 -6.15
CA THR A 114 -7.87 17.87 -5.11
C THR A 114 -8.44 18.38 -3.79
N ILE A 115 -8.25 17.62 -2.71
CA ILE A 115 -8.66 17.99 -1.34
C ILE A 115 -7.43 18.20 -0.47
N MET A 116 -7.23 19.44 -0.02
CA MET A 116 -6.18 19.80 0.94
C MET A 116 -6.66 19.63 2.39
N PRO A 117 -5.76 19.31 3.35
CA PRO A 117 -6.09 19.30 4.77
C PRO A 117 -6.54 20.69 5.24
N LYS A 118 -7.54 20.73 6.13
CA LYS A 118 -7.99 21.98 6.75
C LYS A 118 -6.89 22.51 7.72
N PRO A 119 -6.79 23.83 7.92
CA PRO A 119 -5.94 24.40 8.96
C PRO A 119 -6.18 23.72 10.32
N GLY A 120 -5.12 23.38 11.05
CA GLY A 120 -5.17 22.62 12.32
C GLY A 120 -5.27 21.10 12.16
N LYS A 121 -5.69 20.61 10.98
CA LYS A 121 -5.63 19.18 10.60
C LYS A 121 -4.49 18.87 9.62
N ASN A 122 -3.58 19.82 9.43
CA ASN A 122 -2.39 19.73 8.60
C ASN A 122 -1.16 19.18 9.33
N ILE A 123 -1.27 18.93 10.64
CA ILE A 123 -0.21 18.31 11.45
C ILE A 123 -0.39 16.80 11.41
N LEU A 124 0.62 16.10 10.90
CA LEU A 124 0.67 14.64 10.97
C LEU A 124 1.15 14.24 12.37
N LYS A 125 0.32 13.46 13.06
CA LYS A 125 0.68 12.80 14.31
C LYS A 125 0.40 11.32 14.16
N PHE A 126 1.23 10.51 14.79
CA PHE A 126 0.94 9.08 14.88
C PHE A 126 -0.21 8.90 15.88
N ASN A 127 -1.40 8.52 15.39
CA ASN A 127 -2.61 8.45 16.23
C ASN A 127 -3.03 7.02 16.58
N ASN A 128 -2.50 6.04 15.85
CA ASN A 128 -2.91 4.64 15.91
C ASN A 128 -1.81 3.79 16.56
N HIS A 129 -1.53 4.10 17.83
CA HIS A 129 -0.48 3.43 18.60
C HIS A 129 -0.70 1.94 18.79
N HIS A 130 -1.95 1.47 18.77
CA HIS A 130 -2.31 0.06 18.84
C HIS A 130 -1.72 -0.78 17.69
N PHE A 131 -1.43 -0.21 16.52
CA PHE A 131 -0.79 -0.96 15.42
C PHE A 131 0.68 -1.30 15.68
N LYS A 132 1.30 -0.75 16.75
CA LYS A 132 2.64 -1.16 17.18
C LYS A 132 2.62 -2.51 17.91
N ASN A 133 1.45 -2.97 18.36
CA ASN A 133 1.36 -4.20 19.11
C ASN A 133 1.56 -5.41 18.19
N ARG A 134 2.40 -6.35 18.66
CA ARG A 134 2.65 -7.61 17.99
C ARG A 134 1.34 -8.40 17.90
N LEU A 135 1.06 -8.92 16.71
CA LEU A 135 -0.13 -9.74 16.48
C LEU A 135 0.12 -11.14 17.05
N PRO A 136 -0.78 -11.67 17.90
CA PRO A 136 -0.53 -12.89 18.66
C PRO A 136 -0.74 -14.18 17.85
N PHE A 137 -1.44 -14.10 16.73
CA PHE A 137 -1.71 -15.23 15.84
C PHE A 137 -1.30 -14.85 14.42
N VAL A 138 -0.57 -15.73 13.75
CA VAL A 138 -0.10 -15.54 12.37
C VAL A 138 -0.19 -16.86 11.63
N ILE A 139 -0.64 -16.85 10.38
CA ILE A 139 -0.68 -18.03 9.52
C ILE A 139 0.34 -17.85 8.40
N TYR A 140 1.15 -18.86 8.14
CA TYR A 140 2.06 -18.93 7.00
C TYR A 140 1.60 -20.05 6.09
N CYS A 141 1.55 -19.81 4.78
CA CYS A 141 1.04 -20.77 3.81
C CYS A 141 1.86 -20.76 2.53
N ASP A 142 1.88 -21.91 1.87
CA ASP A 142 2.44 -22.12 0.54
C ASP A 142 1.55 -23.09 -0.25
N PHE A 143 1.38 -22.86 -1.55
CA PHE A 143 0.67 -23.76 -2.46
C PHE A 143 1.62 -24.39 -3.45
N GLU A 144 1.33 -25.64 -3.79
CA GLU A 144 1.99 -26.34 -4.88
C GLU A 144 0.99 -26.64 -5.99
N ALA A 145 1.46 -26.56 -7.23
CA ALA A 145 0.64 -26.71 -8.40
C ALA A 145 1.33 -27.54 -9.48
N TYR A 146 0.52 -28.19 -10.30
CA TYR A 146 0.98 -28.91 -11.48
C TYR A 146 0.57 -28.16 -12.75
N ASN A 147 1.32 -28.40 -13.82
CA ASN A 147 1.05 -27.82 -15.13
C ASN A 147 0.19 -28.78 -15.96
N ILE A 148 -1.01 -28.34 -16.32
CA ILE A 148 -1.88 -29.03 -17.27
C ILE A 148 -1.62 -28.46 -18.67
N PRO A 149 -1.16 -29.25 -19.64
CA PRO A 149 -0.96 -28.79 -21.01
C PRO A 149 -2.29 -28.34 -21.62
N MET A 150 -2.32 -27.14 -22.21
CA MET A 150 -3.51 -26.63 -22.90
C MET A 150 -3.43 -26.95 -24.41
N GLN A 151 -4.53 -27.45 -24.98
CA GLN A 151 -4.66 -27.57 -26.43
C GLN A 151 -4.80 -26.16 -27.04
N SER A 152 -3.81 -25.76 -27.84
CA SER A 152 -3.86 -24.51 -28.60
C SER A 152 -4.51 -24.72 -29.96
N CYS A 153 -5.39 -23.81 -30.37
CA CYS A 153 -5.80 -23.67 -31.77
C CYS A 153 -4.61 -23.24 -32.64
N THR A 154 -4.66 -23.58 -33.94
CA THR A 154 -3.66 -23.17 -34.93
C THR A 154 -3.59 -21.64 -35.05
N PRO A 155 -2.39 -21.04 -35.11
CA PRO A 155 -2.23 -19.60 -35.17
C PRO A 155 -2.69 -18.99 -36.51
N ASP A 156 -3.38 -17.86 -36.44
CA ASP A 156 -3.70 -17.02 -37.61
C ASP A 156 -2.46 -16.16 -37.94
N PRO A 157 -1.85 -16.29 -39.14
CA PRO A 157 -0.65 -15.54 -39.51
C PRO A 157 -0.87 -14.02 -39.63
N ASN A 158 -2.12 -13.53 -39.63
CA ASN A 158 -2.44 -12.11 -39.78
C ASN A 158 -2.73 -11.38 -38.46
N LYS A 159 -2.64 -12.06 -37.31
CA LYS A 159 -2.89 -11.45 -35.99
C LYS A 159 -1.84 -11.89 -34.98
N SER A 160 -1.43 -10.95 -34.13
CA SER A 160 -0.69 -11.28 -32.91
C SER A 160 -1.56 -12.20 -32.04
N TYR A 161 -1.08 -13.40 -31.75
CA TYR A 161 -1.77 -14.37 -30.90
C TYR A 161 -0.93 -14.66 -29.65
N ILE A 162 -1.61 -14.90 -28.53
CA ILE A 162 -1.01 -15.42 -27.30
C ILE A 162 -1.32 -16.92 -27.28
N LYS A 163 -0.28 -17.75 -27.12
CA LYS A 163 -0.43 -19.20 -27.02
C LYS A 163 -0.30 -19.62 -25.54
N PRO A 164 -1.41 -19.85 -24.82
CA PRO A 164 -1.32 -20.44 -23.49
C PRO A 164 -0.75 -21.86 -23.61
N ILE A 165 0.38 -22.13 -22.93
CA ILE A 165 1.12 -23.40 -23.02
C ILE A 165 0.59 -24.39 -21.98
N SER A 166 0.36 -23.92 -20.76
CA SER A 166 -0.13 -24.72 -19.65
C SER A 166 -1.00 -23.89 -18.73
N LYS A 167 -2.02 -24.54 -18.15
CA LYS A 167 -2.80 -24.02 -17.03
C LYS A 167 -2.20 -24.60 -15.74
N GLN A 168 -1.95 -23.75 -14.76
CA GLN A 168 -1.55 -24.21 -13.43
C GLN A 168 -2.79 -24.53 -12.60
N GLU A 169 -2.82 -25.71 -11.99
CA GLU A 169 -3.84 -26.12 -11.03
C GLU A 169 -3.19 -26.51 -9.70
N ILE A 170 -3.68 -25.93 -8.61
CA ILE A 170 -3.18 -26.16 -7.26
C ILE A 170 -3.60 -27.57 -6.83
N ASN A 171 -2.63 -28.38 -6.39
CA ASN A 171 -2.88 -29.75 -5.90
C ASN A 171 -2.61 -29.93 -4.41
N SER A 172 -1.91 -29.01 -3.78
CA SER A 172 -1.57 -29.17 -2.37
C SER A 172 -1.23 -27.85 -1.70
N TYR A 173 -1.31 -27.88 -0.38
CA TYR A 173 -0.93 -26.76 0.46
C TYR A 173 -0.16 -27.21 1.67
N GLY A 174 0.76 -26.35 2.12
CA GLY A 174 1.39 -26.40 3.43
C GLY A 174 0.99 -25.15 4.22
N MET A 175 0.55 -25.31 5.46
CA MET A 175 0.09 -24.20 6.30
C MET A 175 0.57 -24.38 7.73
N TYR A 176 1.30 -23.38 8.25
CA TYR A 176 1.69 -23.29 9.65
C TYR A 176 0.92 -22.19 10.38
N VAL A 177 0.33 -22.52 11.52
CA VAL A 177 -0.32 -21.53 12.38
C VAL A 177 0.55 -21.28 13.61
N HIS A 178 1.09 -20.07 13.70
CA HIS A 178 1.79 -19.57 14.87
C HIS A 178 0.81 -18.95 15.87
N SER A 179 1.06 -19.20 17.16
CA SER A 179 0.29 -18.66 18.27
C SER A 179 1.20 -18.38 19.45
N ASP A 180 1.18 -17.14 19.94
CA ASP A 180 1.85 -16.75 21.19
C ASP A 180 1.09 -17.28 22.44
N TYR A 181 -0.14 -17.76 22.27
CA TYR A 181 -1.02 -18.27 23.32
C TYR A 181 -1.49 -19.69 23.01
N PRO A 182 -0.66 -20.72 23.30
CA PRO A 182 -1.00 -22.13 23.06
C PRO A 182 -2.32 -22.58 23.71
N GLU A 183 -2.74 -21.94 24.80
CA GLU A 183 -4.01 -22.17 25.48
C GLU A 183 -5.22 -21.72 24.67
N ILE A 184 -5.06 -20.72 23.79
CA ILE A 184 -6.10 -20.29 22.85
C ILE A 184 -6.03 -21.17 21.62
N TYR A 185 -4.88 -21.23 20.98
CA TYR A 185 -4.67 -22.06 19.81
C TYR A 185 -3.27 -22.65 19.84
N LYS A 186 -3.17 -23.97 19.76
CA LYS A 186 -1.88 -24.66 19.78
C LYS A 186 -1.19 -24.47 18.43
N PRO A 187 0.08 -24.02 18.39
CA PRO A 187 0.83 -23.94 17.14
C PRO A 187 0.89 -25.31 16.47
N GLN A 188 0.51 -25.37 15.19
CA GLN A 188 0.38 -26.62 14.45
C GLN A 188 0.62 -26.40 12.94
N TYR A 189 1.24 -27.39 12.31
CA TYR A 189 1.35 -27.51 10.86
C TYR A 189 0.23 -28.38 10.27
N PHE A 190 -0.26 -27.99 9.11
CA PHE A 190 -1.26 -28.69 8.31
C PHE A 190 -0.78 -28.79 6.87
N SER A 191 -1.01 -29.94 6.25
CA SER A 191 -0.80 -30.12 4.81
C SER A 191 -1.91 -30.96 4.22
N TYR A 192 -2.18 -30.76 2.94
CA TYR A 192 -3.17 -31.51 2.20
C TYR A 192 -2.74 -31.68 0.75
N VAL A 193 -3.06 -32.82 0.14
CA VAL A 193 -2.82 -33.11 -1.28
C VAL A 193 -4.12 -33.65 -1.87
N GLY A 194 -4.63 -33.00 -2.92
CA GLY A 194 -5.87 -33.33 -3.61
C GLY A 194 -6.27 -32.22 -4.59
N ASP A 195 -7.11 -32.54 -5.58
CA ASP A 195 -7.56 -31.57 -6.58
C ASP A 195 -8.45 -30.45 -6.00
N ASP A 196 -9.01 -30.67 -4.81
CA ASP A 196 -9.78 -29.71 -4.00
C ASP A 196 -8.93 -28.96 -2.96
N ALA A 197 -7.60 -28.89 -3.16
CA ALA A 197 -6.68 -28.30 -2.19
C ALA A 197 -7.02 -26.86 -1.78
N VAL A 198 -7.47 -26.01 -2.71
CA VAL A 198 -7.87 -24.62 -2.43
C VAL A 198 -9.13 -24.58 -1.56
N GLU A 199 -10.13 -25.40 -1.87
CA GLU A 199 -11.37 -25.50 -1.09
C GLU A 199 -11.06 -25.97 0.34
N LYS A 200 -10.31 -27.07 0.48
CA LYS A 200 -9.89 -27.62 1.78
C LYS A 200 -9.03 -26.64 2.56
N TYR A 201 -8.20 -25.85 1.88
CA TYR A 201 -7.42 -24.79 2.52
C TYR A 201 -8.33 -23.72 3.11
N VAL A 202 -9.24 -23.14 2.31
CA VAL A 202 -10.13 -22.07 2.78
C VAL A 202 -11.05 -22.58 3.89
N GLU A 203 -11.65 -23.76 3.73
CA GLU A 203 -12.43 -24.43 4.80
C GLU A 203 -11.65 -24.46 6.13
N LYS A 204 -10.38 -24.89 6.06
CA LYS A 204 -9.51 -25.02 7.22
C LYS A 204 -9.16 -23.67 7.84
N VAL A 205 -8.72 -22.70 7.05
CA VAL A 205 -8.40 -21.34 7.51
C VAL A 205 -9.62 -20.71 8.19
N MET A 206 -10.80 -20.90 7.62
CA MET A 206 -12.05 -20.33 8.12
C MET A 206 -12.48 -20.98 9.43
N LYS A 207 -12.28 -22.30 9.57
CA LYS A 207 -12.48 -23.01 10.84
C LYS A 207 -11.54 -22.50 11.93
N ILE A 208 -10.25 -22.32 11.61
CA ILE A 208 -9.24 -21.80 12.54
C ILE A 208 -9.56 -20.36 12.94
N TYR A 209 -9.93 -19.53 11.97
CA TYR A 209 -10.35 -18.15 12.21
C TYR A 209 -11.55 -18.07 13.15
N LYS A 210 -12.59 -18.90 12.94
CA LYS A 210 -13.76 -19.00 13.82
C LYS A 210 -13.37 -19.46 15.22
N GLU A 211 -12.52 -20.49 15.34
CA GLU A 211 -12.06 -21.03 16.62
C GLU A 211 -11.28 -19.98 17.43
N ILE A 212 -10.28 -19.34 16.83
CA ILE A 212 -9.48 -18.29 17.47
C ILE A 212 -10.40 -17.13 17.87
N THR A 213 -11.25 -16.68 16.96
CA THR A 213 -12.16 -15.56 17.23
C THR A 213 -13.13 -15.84 18.38
N TYR A 214 -13.67 -17.06 18.44
CA TYR A 214 -14.57 -17.50 19.50
C TYR A 214 -13.87 -17.58 20.86
N LYS A 215 -12.69 -18.20 20.92
CA LYS A 215 -11.90 -18.31 22.17
C LYS A 215 -11.41 -16.96 22.67
N ILE A 216 -11.03 -16.04 21.77
CA ILE A 216 -10.72 -14.66 22.15
C ILE A 216 -11.96 -14.01 22.77
N TYR A 217 -13.14 -14.16 22.16
CA TYR A 217 -14.37 -13.58 22.68
C TYR A 217 -14.72 -14.07 24.10
N LEU A 218 -14.48 -15.36 24.39
CA LEU A 218 -14.66 -15.90 25.73
C LEU A 218 -13.67 -15.33 26.76
N ASN A 219 -12.45 -14.97 26.33
CA ASN A 219 -11.38 -14.48 27.20
C ASN A 219 -11.41 -12.96 27.46
N GLU A 220 -12.18 -12.17 26.70
CA GLU A 220 -12.22 -10.68 26.73
C GLU A 220 -12.67 -10.03 28.05
N LYS A 221 -12.80 -10.75 29.16
CA LYS A 221 -13.34 -10.24 30.43
C LYS A 221 -12.45 -10.48 31.65
N LYS A 222 -11.17 -10.79 31.48
CA LYS A 222 -10.25 -10.95 32.62
C LYS A 222 -9.77 -9.59 33.11
N LYS A 223 -10.20 -9.17 34.30
CA LYS A 223 -9.63 -8.00 34.98
C LYS A 223 -8.16 -8.28 35.31
N PRO A 224 -7.26 -7.29 35.17
CA PRO A 224 -5.88 -7.49 35.54
C PRO A 224 -5.77 -7.68 37.06
N ILE A 225 -4.95 -8.64 37.47
CA ILE A 225 -4.56 -8.85 38.86
C ILE A 225 -3.17 -8.24 39.00
N LEU A 226 -3.07 -7.12 39.73
CA LEU A 226 -1.81 -6.44 39.95
C LEU A 226 -1.18 -6.93 41.24
N ASN A 227 0.14 -7.07 41.24
CA ASN A 227 0.93 -7.16 42.47
C ASN A 227 1.23 -5.75 43.02
N ASN A 228 1.77 -5.68 44.23
CA ASN A 228 2.02 -4.39 44.90
C ASN A 228 2.96 -3.47 44.10
N HIS A 229 4.01 -4.03 43.47
CA HIS A 229 4.95 -3.26 42.65
C HIS A 229 4.28 -2.69 41.38
N GLU A 230 3.44 -3.48 40.71
CA GLU A 230 2.69 -3.02 39.54
C GLU A 230 1.67 -1.93 39.90
N GLU A 231 1.10 -1.99 41.11
CA GLU A 231 0.22 -0.93 41.60
C GLU A 231 1.02 0.34 41.93
N ASP A 232 2.21 0.23 42.52
CA ASP A 232 3.10 1.38 42.75
C ASP A 232 3.52 2.04 41.42
N GLU A 233 3.95 1.25 40.43
CA GLU A 233 4.21 1.74 39.06
C GLU A 233 2.97 2.42 38.45
N PHE A 234 1.78 1.83 38.67
CA PHE A 234 0.53 2.42 38.24
C PHE A 234 0.20 3.71 38.98
N GLN A 235 0.66 3.95 40.21
CA GLN A 235 0.43 5.23 40.90
C GLN A 235 1.42 6.29 40.42
N GLU A 236 2.71 5.92 40.29
CA GLU A 236 3.80 6.83 39.94
C GLU A 236 3.82 7.27 38.47
N ALA A 237 3.24 6.49 37.55
CA ALA A 237 3.32 6.80 36.12
C ALA A 237 2.71 8.18 35.74
N THR A 238 3.51 9.06 35.19
CA THR A 238 3.10 10.40 34.74
C THR A 238 2.65 10.44 33.27
N GLY A 239 3.05 9.43 32.49
CA GLY A 239 2.75 9.30 31.07
C GLY A 239 2.07 7.98 30.71
N CYS A 240 1.33 8.01 29.61
CA CYS A 240 0.66 6.85 29.05
C CYS A 240 1.66 5.86 28.41
N TYR A 241 1.63 4.59 28.82
CA TYR A 241 2.44 3.51 28.26
C TYR A 241 2.30 3.33 26.74
N ILE A 242 1.13 3.63 26.17
CA ILE A 242 0.83 3.42 24.74
C ILE A 242 1.23 4.61 23.87
N CYS A 243 0.83 5.83 24.26
CA CYS A 243 1.06 7.04 23.45
C CYS A 243 2.27 7.87 23.90
N GLY A 244 2.77 7.67 25.12
CA GLY A 244 3.85 8.46 25.72
C GLY A 244 3.43 9.87 26.14
N GLU A 245 2.16 10.26 25.98
CA GLU A 245 1.67 11.57 26.40
C GLU A 245 1.38 11.60 27.91
N GLU A 246 1.59 12.76 28.53
CA GLU A 246 1.24 13.01 29.94
C GLU A 246 -0.26 12.91 30.18
N PHE A 247 -0.65 12.41 31.36
CA PHE A 247 -2.06 12.32 31.73
C PHE A 247 -2.67 13.72 31.97
N LYS A 248 -3.79 14.02 31.28
CA LYS A 248 -4.65 15.18 31.57
C LYS A 248 -5.78 14.74 32.52
N GLU A 249 -6.40 15.69 33.23
CA GLU A 249 -7.27 15.60 34.45
C GLU A 249 -8.38 14.50 34.58
N SER A 250 -8.37 13.37 33.85
CA SER A 250 -9.10 12.09 34.08
C SER A 250 -8.83 11.10 32.91
N GLU A 251 -8.89 9.77 32.99
CA GLU A 251 -8.77 8.76 34.04
C GLU A 251 -7.57 7.88 33.62
N LYS A 252 -6.64 7.64 34.53
CA LYS A 252 -5.54 6.69 34.36
C LYS A 252 -6.12 5.28 34.40
N VAL A 253 -5.86 4.45 33.40
CA VAL A 253 -6.46 3.11 33.29
C VAL A 253 -5.39 2.04 33.35
N ARG A 254 -5.70 0.95 34.05
CA ARG A 254 -4.84 -0.23 34.14
C ARG A 254 -4.95 -1.02 32.83
N GLU A 255 -4.08 -0.69 31.88
CA GLU A 255 -3.98 -1.41 30.61
C GLU A 255 -3.43 -2.80 30.85
N HIS A 256 -4.02 -3.79 30.18
CA HIS A 256 -3.62 -5.18 30.32
C HIS A 256 -3.78 -5.91 29.01
N ASN A 257 -3.06 -7.01 28.87
CA ASN A 257 -3.23 -7.86 27.72
C ASN A 257 -4.57 -8.60 27.82
N HIS A 258 -5.46 -8.42 26.84
CA HIS A 258 -6.81 -9.00 26.86
C HIS A 258 -6.85 -10.54 26.67
N LEU A 259 -5.71 -11.16 26.34
CA LEU A 259 -5.59 -12.62 26.20
C LEU A 259 -5.04 -13.25 27.49
N SER A 260 -3.93 -12.72 28.00
CA SER A 260 -3.28 -13.25 29.21
C SER A 260 -3.79 -12.67 30.53
N GLY A 261 -4.46 -11.50 30.50
CA GLY A 261 -4.86 -10.74 31.68
C GLY A 261 -3.72 -10.01 32.40
N LYS A 262 -2.48 -10.10 31.90
CA LYS A 262 -1.30 -9.47 32.53
C LYS A 262 -1.32 -7.95 32.33
N TYR A 263 -1.03 -7.22 33.40
CA TYR A 263 -0.86 -5.77 33.37
C TYR A 263 0.30 -5.39 32.44
N ARG A 264 0.12 -4.31 31.66
CA ARG A 264 1.14 -3.80 30.73
C ARG A 264 1.67 -2.42 31.12
N GLY A 265 0.85 -1.61 31.79
CA GLY A 265 1.21 -0.26 32.18
C GLY A 265 0.00 0.66 32.36
N ALA A 266 0.25 1.88 32.80
CA ALA A 266 -0.78 2.90 32.91
C ALA A 266 -1.07 3.47 31.53
N ALA A 267 -2.33 3.44 31.07
CA ALA A 267 -2.71 4.00 29.78
C ALA A 267 -3.83 5.02 29.89
N CYS A 268 -3.91 5.87 28.86
CA CYS A 268 -4.99 6.82 28.69
C CYS A 268 -6.27 6.07 28.30
N GLN A 269 -7.45 6.49 28.80
CA GLN A 269 -8.71 5.81 28.48
C GLN A 269 -9.00 5.75 26.97
N SER A 270 -8.57 6.77 26.20
CA SER A 270 -8.70 6.76 24.74
C SER A 270 -7.79 5.72 24.07
N CYS A 271 -6.62 5.45 24.64
CA CYS A 271 -5.65 4.48 24.20
C CYS A 271 -6.18 3.06 24.46
N ASN A 272 -6.60 2.79 25.70
CA ASN A 272 -7.25 1.55 26.12
C ASN A 272 -8.50 1.24 25.27
N THR A 273 -9.36 2.24 25.03
CA THR A 273 -10.55 2.05 24.18
C THR A 273 -10.16 1.71 22.74
N LYS A 274 -9.10 2.32 22.19
CA LYS A 274 -8.60 2.00 20.85
C LYS A 274 -7.96 0.62 20.80
N GLU A 275 -7.29 0.19 21.87
CA GLU A 275 -6.72 -1.14 21.99
C GLU A 275 -7.82 -2.21 22.08
N GLY A 276 -8.83 -1.99 22.93
CA GLY A 276 -10.00 -2.88 23.02
C GLY A 276 -10.83 -2.92 21.74
N LYS A 277 -10.84 -1.82 20.96
CA LYS A 277 -11.46 -1.76 19.62
C LYS A 277 -10.48 -2.12 18.49
N ALA A 278 -9.22 -2.42 18.79
CA ALA A 278 -8.21 -2.65 17.77
C ALA A 278 -8.67 -3.83 16.91
N THR A 279 -8.50 -3.68 15.59
CA THR A 279 -8.88 -4.73 14.65
C THR A 279 -8.12 -6.00 15.02
N LYS A 280 -8.84 -7.05 15.39
CA LYS A 280 -8.28 -8.39 15.59
C LYS A 280 -7.98 -8.94 14.22
N LEU A 281 -6.76 -8.66 13.79
CA LEU A 281 -6.23 -9.05 12.52
C LEU A 281 -5.45 -10.35 12.70
N ILE A 282 -5.80 -11.36 11.91
CA ILE A 282 -4.97 -12.55 11.74
C ILE A 282 -4.36 -12.46 10.34
N PRO A 283 -3.06 -12.11 10.23
CA PRO A 283 -2.38 -12.07 8.95
C PRO A 283 -2.12 -13.50 8.47
N VAL A 284 -2.31 -13.70 7.18
CA VAL A 284 -2.01 -14.92 6.45
C VAL A 284 -0.96 -14.59 5.41
N PHE A 285 0.25 -15.12 5.55
CA PHE A 285 1.36 -14.82 4.66
C PHE A 285 1.53 -15.91 3.61
N PHE A 286 1.56 -15.49 2.35
CA PHE A 286 2.06 -16.26 1.21
C PHE A 286 3.35 -15.61 0.72
N HIS A 287 4.30 -16.37 0.19
CA HIS A 287 5.49 -15.77 -0.42
C HIS A 287 5.31 -15.60 -1.92
N ASN A 288 5.40 -14.36 -2.41
CA ASN A 288 5.08 -13.98 -3.79
C ASN A 288 3.61 -14.25 -4.20
N GLY A 289 2.71 -14.39 -3.21
CA GLY A 289 1.31 -14.77 -3.45
C GLY A 289 0.51 -13.76 -4.25
N SER A 290 0.92 -12.48 -4.26
CA SER A 290 0.29 -11.42 -5.06
C SER A 290 0.25 -11.71 -6.56
N ASN A 291 1.23 -12.45 -7.08
CA ASN A 291 1.37 -12.75 -8.50
C ASN A 291 0.82 -14.13 -8.86
N TYR A 292 0.39 -14.92 -7.87
CA TYR A 292 0.06 -16.33 -8.06
C TYR A 292 -1.14 -16.76 -7.20
N ASP A 293 -0.88 -17.12 -5.93
CA ASP A 293 -1.82 -17.76 -5.02
C ASP A 293 -3.12 -16.98 -4.81
N PHE A 294 -3.03 -15.65 -4.80
CA PHE A 294 -4.15 -14.78 -4.46
C PHE A 294 -5.31 -14.90 -5.45
N HIS A 295 -5.04 -15.19 -6.72
CA HIS A 295 -6.09 -15.36 -7.73
C HIS A 295 -7.01 -16.54 -7.40
N PHE A 296 -6.45 -17.64 -6.90
CA PHE A 296 -7.20 -18.84 -6.53
C PHE A 296 -7.96 -18.67 -5.21
N LEU A 297 -7.43 -17.86 -4.29
CA LEU A 297 -8.05 -17.63 -2.98
C LEU A 297 -9.31 -16.78 -3.06
N ILE A 298 -9.35 -15.78 -3.95
CA ILE A 298 -10.44 -14.80 -4.00
C ILE A 298 -11.77 -15.50 -4.29
N GLU A 299 -11.80 -16.36 -5.31
CA GLU A 299 -13.02 -17.08 -5.70
C GLU A 299 -13.55 -17.95 -4.56
N GLU A 300 -12.66 -18.68 -3.89
CA GLU A 300 -13.04 -19.58 -2.81
C GLU A 300 -13.47 -18.83 -1.54
N LEU A 301 -12.76 -17.74 -1.17
CA LEU A 301 -13.12 -16.91 -0.01
C LEU A 301 -14.48 -16.25 -0.15
N MET A 302 -14.86 -15.88 -1.39
CA MET A 302 -16.14 -15.23 -1.65
C MET A 302 -17.34 -16.13 -1.39
N LYS A 303 -17.20 -17.45 -1.51
CA LYS A 303 -18.26 -18.41 -1.17
C LYS A 303 -18.66 -18.37 0.30
N TYR A 304 -17.81 -17.82 1.16
CA TYR A 304 -18.04 -17.71 2.60
C TYR A 304 -18.56 -16.34 3.04
N GLU A 305 -18.79 -15.40 2.12
CA GLU A 305 -19.32 -14.10 2.48
C GLU A 305 -20.70 -14.19 3.16
N ASP A 306 -20.90 -13.34 4.16
CA ASP A 306 -22.19 -13.15 4.82
C ASP A 306 -22.51 -11.65 4.95
N GLU A 307 -23.56 -11.29 5.68
CA GLU A 307 -23.96 -9.89 5.90
C GLU A 307 -22.86 -9.06 6.58
N TYR A 308 -22.01 -9.69 7.39
CA TYR A 308 -21.01 -9.03 8.24
C TYR A 308 -19.56 -9.23 7.76
N ASN A 309 -19.27 -10.35 7.11
CA ASN A 309 -17.95 -10.75 6.64
C ASN A 309 -17.91 -10.66 5.11
N LYS A 310 -17.10 -9.72 4.62
CA LYS A 310 -16.93 -9.45 3.19
C LYS A 310 -15.48 -9.55 2.79
N VAL A 311 -15.25 -9.96 1.54
CA VAL A 311 -13.95 -9.90 0.89
C VAL A 311 -13.71 -8.46 0.42
N LYS A 312 -12.59 -7.88 0.84
CA LYS A 312 -12.13 -6.55 0.40
C LYS A 312 -10.74 -6.68 -0.18
N LEU A 313 -10.59 -6.33 -1.45
CA LEU A 313 -9.30 -6.31 -2.11
C LEU A 313 -8.64 -4.95 -1.97
N LEU A 314 -7.32 -4.99 -1.81
CA LEU A 314 -6.45 -3.87 -2.12
C LEU A 314 -5.57 -4.32 -3.28
N SER A 315 -5.83 -3.84 -4.49
CA SER A 315 -5.05 -4.17 -5.70
C SER A 315 -4.23 -2.99 -6.18
N LYS A 316 -3.12 -3.29 -6.86
CA LYS A 316 -2.36 -2.29 -7.63
C LYS A 316 -2.93 -2.16 -9.04
N ASN A 317 -3.35 -3.28 -9.63
CA ASN A 317 -4.01 -3.39 -10.92
C ASN A 317 -4.86 -4.67 -10.93
N SER A 318 -5.39 -5.03 -12.10
CA SER A 318 -6.17 -6.23 -12.37
C SER A 318 -5.52 -7.56 -11.98
N GLU A 319 -4.20 -7.64 -12.09
CA GLU A 319 -3.45 -8.91 -12.00
C GLU A 319 -2.64 -9.04 -10.70
N ASN A 320 -2.47 -7.94 -9.96
CA ASN A 320 -1.60 -7.87 -8.79
C ASN A 320 -2.35 -7.31 -7.58
N TYR A 321 -2.68 -8.20 -6.63
CA TYR A 321 -3.35 -7.82 -5.38
C TYR A 321 -2.35 -7.61 -4.25
N ILE A 322 -2.39 -6.43 -3.63
CA ILE A 322 -1.57 -6.04 -2.47
C ILE A 322 -1.99 -6.80 -1.22
N SER A 323 -3.30 -6.91 -0.98
CA SER A 323 -3.84 -7.69 0.14
C SER A 323 -5.28 -8.09 -0.13
N ILE A 324 -5.68 -9.23 0.43
CA ILE A 324 -7.08 -9.67 0.50
C ILE A 324 -7.50 -9.61 1.96
N ASP A 325 -8.51 -8.81 2.29
CA ASP A 325 -9.12 -8.79 3.62
C ASP A 325 -10.40 -9.64 3.56
N TYR A 326 -10.58 -10.58 4.49
CA TYR A 326 -11.84 -11.29 4.69
C TYR A 326 -12.37 -11.03 6.10
N GLY A 327 -13.55 -10.44 6.22
CA GLY A 327 -14.24 -10.25 7.51
C GLY A 327 -14.81 -8.85 7.71
N SER A 328 -15.05 -8.50 8.97
CA SER A 328 -15.60 -7.20 9.38
C SER A 328 -14.51 -6.16 9.63
N ASN A 329 -14.89 -4.90 9.86
CA ASN A 329 -13.92 -3.84 10.19
C ASN A 329 -13.15 -4.10 11.50
N TYR A 330 -13.71 -4.88 12.42
CA TYR A 330 -13.15 -5.13 13.76
C TYR A 330 -12.47 -6.49 13.91
N LYS A 331 -12.81 -7.47 13.07
CA LYS A 331 -12.23 -8.82 13.09
C LYS A 331 -12.11 -9.30 11.66
N LYS A 332 -10.89 -9.59 11.21
CA LYS A 332 -10.65 -10.03 9.84
C LYS A 332 -9.39 -10.85 9.68
N LEU A 333 -9.41 -11.73 8.68
CA LEU A 333 -8.23 -12.31 8.05
C LEU A 333 -7.66 -11.32 7.05
N ARG A 334 -6.34 -11.27 6.93
CA ARG A 334 -5.67 -10.49 5.91
C ARG A 334 -4.56 -11.29 5.25
N PHE A 335 -4.77 -11.63 3.99
CA PHE A 335 -3.80 -12.30 3.15
C PHE A 335 -2.77 -11.27 2.65
N LEU A 336 -1.50 -11.54 2.89
CA LEU A 336 -0.37 -10.67 2.62
C LEU A 336 0.72 -11.42 1.87
N ASP A 337 1.33 -10.73 0.93
CA ASP A 337 2.52 -11.24 0.25
C ASP A 337 3.76 -10.87 1.05
N SER A 338 4.41 -11.90 1.59
CA SER A 338 5.62 -11.77 2.40
C SER A 338 6.83 -11.27 1.58
N TYR A 339 6.88 -11.50 0.26
CA TYR A 339 7.96 -11.02 -0.61
C TYR A 339 8.03 -9.48 -0.66
N ARG A 340 6.90 -8.80 -0.42
CA ARG A 340 6.86 -7.33 -0.32
C ARG A 340 7.57 -6.78 0.91
N PHE A 341 7.74 -7.63 1.93
CA PHE A 341 8.45 -7.30 3.17
C PHE A 341 9.84 -7.95 3.20
N MET A 342 10.01 -9.05 2.48
CA MET A 342 11.25 -9.81 2.37
C MET A 342 11.62 -9.85 0.90
N LEU A 343 12.27 -8.79 0.40
CA LEU A 343 12.59 -8.53 -1.02
C LEU A 343 13.61 -9.52 -1.64
N LYS A 344 13.58 -10.77 -1.22
CA LYS A 344 14.46 -11.87 -1.64
C LYS A 344 13.63 -13.14 -1.74
N GLY A 345 14.01 -14.04 -2.65
CA GLY A 345 13.35 -15.35 -2.74
C GLY A 345 13.58 -16.16 -1.46
N LEU A 346 12.67 -17.10 -1.16
CA LEU A 346 12.78 -17.97 0.01
C LEU A 346 14.13 -18.69 0.10
N SER A 347 14.72 -19.10 -1.02
CA SER A 347 16.02 -19.77 -1.06
C SER A 347 17.15 -18.89 -0.54
N ASP A 348 17.14 -17.60 -0.84
CA ASP A 348 18.17 -16.65 -0.39
C ASP A 348 17.93 -16.21 1.05
N ILE A 349 16.66 -16.08 1.45
CA ILE A 349 16.29 -15.87 2.86
C ILE A 349 16.77 -17.06 3.70
N ALA A 350 16.49 -18.29 3.26
CA ALA A 350 16.89 -19.49 3.97
C ALA A 350 18.42 -19.63 4.07
N LYS A 351 19.18 -19.24 3.06
CA LYS A 351 20.65 -19.21 3.15
C LYS A 351 21.18 -18.20 4.16
N SER A 352 20.45 -17.11 4.39
CA SER A 352 20.85 -16.03 5.29
C SER A 352 20.48 -16.27 6.74
N MET A 353 19.60 -17.24 7.02
CA MET A 353 19.14 -17.59 8.36
C MET A 353 19.84 -18.86 8.84
N ASP A 354 20.14 -18.90 10.12
CA ASP A 354 21.00 -19.95 10.67
C ASP A 354 20.35 -20.77 11.78
N GLU A 355 19.14 -20.40 12.18
CA GLU A 355 18.30 -21.16 13.10
C GLU A 355 16.91 -21.23 12.49
N PHE A 356 16.34 -22.44 12.43
CA PHE A 356 14.95 -22.65 11.99
C PHE A 356 14.16 -23.39 13.06
N PRO A 357 13.82 -22.76 14.20
CA PRO A 357 13.22 -23.45 15.35
C PRO A 357 11.92 -24.19 15.02
N ILE A 358 11.14 -23.66 14.07
CA ILE A 358 9.89 -24.27 13.60
C ILE A 358 10.18 -25.45 12.68
N LEU A 359 11.11 -25.29 11.74
CA LEU A 359 11.51 -26.36 10.82
C LEU A 359 12.15 -27.51 11.60
N GLU A 360 13.05 -27.25 12.54
CA GLU A 360 13.71 -28.27 13.38
C GLU A 360 12.72 -29.04 14.26
N LYS A 361 11.69 -28.35 14.77
CA LYS A 361 10.64 -28.97 15.59
C LYS A 361 9.77 -29.93 14.77
N GLU A 362 9.42 -29.55 13.55
CA GLU A 362 8.51 -30.33 12.69
C GLU A 362 9.26 -31.31 11.75
N PHE A 363 10.54 -31.03 11.45
CA PHE A 363 11.42 -31.73 10.50
C PHE A 363 12.86 -31.78 11.07
N LYS A 364 13.09 -32.69 12.03
CA LYS A 364 14.37 -32.86 12.74
C LYS A 364 15.51 -33.35 11.81
N GLU A 365 16.21 -32.45 11.12
CA GLU A 365 17.64 -32.63 10.74
C GLU A 365 18.25 -31.35 10.12
N GLN A 366 19.30 -30.81 10.79
CA GLN A 366 20.27 -29.76 10.35
C GLN A 366 19.75 -28.28 10.37
N ARG A 367 20.47 -27.19 10.71
CA ARG A 367 21.90 -26.79 10.83
C ARG A 367 22.00 -25.41 11.56
N THR A 368 23.21 -24.97 11.94
CA THR A 368 23.51 -23.93 12.97
C THR A 368 24.09 -22.57 12.50
N LYS A 369 23.59 -21.49 13.15
CA LYS A 369 24.09 -20.14 13.61
C LYS A 369 24.95 -19.15 12.77
N ALA A 370 24.42 -17.92 12.63
CA ALA A 370 25.02 -16.61 12.32
C ALA A 370 24.01 -15.46 12.67
N LYS A 371 24.43 -14.20 12.45
CA LYS A 371 23.61 -12.98 12.62
C LYS A 371 23.23 -12.47 11.23
N SER A 372 22.02 -12.81 10.81
CA SER A 372 21.61 -12.84 9.40
C SER A 372 21.71 -11.49 8.64
N ASP A 373 22.09 -11.57 7.37
CA ASP A 373 21.95 -10.45 6.42
C ASP A 373 20.47 -10.07 6.21
N PHE A 374 19.55 -10.98 6.51
CA PHE A 374 18.11 -10.73 6.50
C PHE A 374 17.70 -9.57 7.43
N GLU A 375 18.19 -9.54 8.67
CA GLU A 375 17.85 -8.45 9.60
C GLU A 375 18.28 -7.08 9.06
N LYS A 376 19.47 -7.01 8.45
CA LYS A 376 19.98 -5.77 7.83
C LYS A 376 19.08 -5.31 6.67
N ASP A 377 18.69 -6.23 5.80
CA ASP A 377 17.83 -5.92 4.65
C ASP A 377 16.42 -5.50 5.10
N LEU A 378 15.89 -6.11 6.16
CA LEU A 378 14.59 -5.76 6.74
C LEU A 378 14.61 -4.32 7.27
N TRP A 379 15.63 -3.94 8.05
CA TRP A 379 15.75 -2.58 8.57
C TRP A 379 15.97 -1.56 7.45
N LYS A 380 16.79 -1.89 6.46
CA LYS A 380 16.96 -1.08 5.25
C LYS A 380 15.63 -0.88 4.52
N LEU A 381 14.84 -1.94 4.38
CA LEU A 381 13.52 -1.85 3.76
C LEU A 381 12.56 -1.00 4.58
N MET A 382 12.56 -1.10 5.91
CA MET A 382 11.70 -0.27 6.76
C MET A 382 11.99 1.22 6.56
N ASN A 383 13.27 1.59 6.52
CA ASN A 383 13.71 2.97 6.26
C ASN A 383 13.33 3.42 4.84
N ASN A 384 13.63 2.62 3.83
CA ASN A 384 13.29 2.91 2.43
C ASN A 384 11.77 2.99 2.20
N SER A 385 11.00 2.13 2.85
CA SER A 385 9.54 2.12 2.76
C SER A 385 8.94 3.35 3.41
N PHE A 386 9.48 3.80 4.54
CA PHE A 386 9.07 5.06 5.15
C PHE A 386 9.30 6.24 4.19
N TYR A 387 10.52 6.35 3.65
CA TYR A 387 10.86 7.37 2.65
C TYR A 387 9.91 7.31 1.43
N GLY A 388 9.75 6.13 0.82
CA GLY A 388 8.85 5.94 -0.32
C GLY A 388 7.39 6.29 0.01
N LYS A 389 6.95 6.09 1.26
CA LYS A 389 5.61 6.47 1.69
C LYS A 389 5.42 7.98 1.79
N THR A 390 6.48 8.75 2.03
CA THR A 390 6.42 10.23 2.00
C THR A 390 6.22 10.77 0.58
N LEU A 391 6.76 10.08 -0.43
CA LEU A 391 6.67 10.43 -1.86
C LEU A 391 5.55 9.68 -2.61
N GLU A 392 4.66 9.00 -1.89
CA GLU A 392 3.61 8.18 -2.49
C GLU A 392 2.71 9.00 -3.44
N ASN A 393 2.66 8.59 -4.71
CA ASN A 393 1.75 9.19 -5.69
C ASN A 393 0.30 8.75 -5.43
N ILE A 394 -0.46 9.62 -4.76
CA ILE A 394 -1.86 9.37 -4.42
C ILE A 394 -2.77 9.47 -5.66
N ARG A 395 -2.34 10.18 -6.72
CA ARG A 395 -3.13 10.34 -7.95
C ARG A 395 -3.18 9.06 -8.76
N GLY A 396 -2.08 8.31 -8.82
CA GLY A 396 -2.00 7.05 -9.56
C GLY A 396 -2.67 5.85 -8.87
N ARG A 397 -3.58 6.08 -7.91
CA ARG A 397 -4.33 5.00 -7.26
C ARG A 397 -5.56 4.68 -8.10
N SER A 398 -5.87 3.40 -8.26
CA SER A 398 -7.14 2.94 -8.81
C SER A 398 -8.07 2.45 -7.69
N GLU A 399 -9.38 2.62 -7.87
CA GLU A 399 -10.37 1.95 -7.03
C GLU A 399 -10.83 0.68 -7.75
N ILE A 400 -10.55 -0.49 -7.16
CA ILE A 400 -11.01 -1.77 -7.69
C ILE A 400 -12.08 -2.32 -6.75
N LYS A 401 -13.23 -2.68 -7.32
CA LYS A 401 -14.35 -3.30 -6.60
C LYS A 401 -14.72 -4.63 -7.24
N LEU A 402 -15.01 -5.60 -6.39
CA LEU A 402 -15.45 -6.93 -6.78
C LEU A 402 -16.98 -7.00 -6.78
N PHE A 403 -17.53 -7.69 -7.76
CA PHE A 403 -18.96 -7.92 -7.88
C PHE A 403 -19.25 -9.37 -8.23
N THR A 404 -20.30 -9.90 -7.61
CA THR A 404 -20.93 -11.17 -7.98
C THR A 404 -22.30 -10.96 -8.62
N ASP A 405 -22.97 -9.85 -8.29
CA ASP A 405 -24.28 -9.49 -8.84
C ASP A 405 -24.13 -8.74 -10.18
N ARG A 406 -24.76 -9.28 -11.22
CA ARG A 406 -24.75 -8.70 -12.58
C ARG A 406 -25.42 -7.32 -12.66
N GLU A 407 -26.44 -7.05 -11.85
CA GLU A 407 -27.09 -5.74 -11.81
C GLU A 407 -26.19 -4.68 -11.15
N GLU A 408 -25.45 -5.06 -10.11
CA GLU A 408 -24.43 -4.18 -9.54
C GLU A 408 -23.29 -3.90 -10.52
N VAL A 409 -22.82 -4.92 -11.25
CA VAL A 409 -21.83 -4.76 -12.33
C VAL A 409 -22.30 -3.72 -13.34
N LYS A 410 -23.53 -3.86 -13.86
CA LYS A 410 -24.11 -2.89 -14.81
C LYS A 410 -24.14 -1.48 -14.25
N LYS A 411 -24.51 -1.33 -12.97
CA LYS A 411 -24.55 -0.01 -12.30
C LYS A 411 -23.16 0.62 -12.21
N TYR A 412 -22.12 -0.17 -11.94
CA TYR A 412 -20.76 0.33 -11.82
C TYR A 412 -20.07 0.59 -13.16
N ILE A 413 -20.31 -0.23 -14.20
CA ILE A 413 -19.82 0.02 -15.57
C ILE A 413 -20.39 1.31 -16.16
N LYS A 414 -21.65 1.63 -15.81
CA LYS A 414 -22.30 2.87 -16.25
C LYS A 414 -21.69 4.13 -15.65
N LYS A 415 -20.94 4.01 -14.55
CA LYS A 415 -20.39 5.19 -13.88
C LYS A 415 -19.43 5.94 -14.80
N PRO A 416 -19.43 7.28 -14.73
CA PRO A 416 -18.56 8.11 -15.56
C PRO A 416 -17.07 7.87 -15.33
N ASN A 417 -16.69 7.37 -14.15
CA ASN A 417 -15.30 7.09 -13.78
C ASN A 417 -14.89 5.62 -14.03
N PHE A 418 -15.70 4.83 -14.73
CA PHE A 418 -15.35 3.47 -15.13
C PHE A 418 -14.10 3.48 -16.03
N LYS A 419 -13.12 2.65 -15.67
CA LYS A 419 -11.87 2.49 -16.43
C LYS A 419 -11.85 1.16 -17.17
N ASP A 420 -11.96 0.05 -16.45
CA ASP A 420 -11.89 -1.29 -17.03
C ASP A 420 -12.64 -2.34 -16.19
N SER A 421 -12.88 -3.50 -16.78
CA SER A 421 -13.49 -4.66 -16.11
C SER A 421 -12.72 -5.93 -16.42
N ILE A 422 -12.47 -6.72 -15.37
CA ILE A 422 -11.83 -8.04 -15.49
C ILE A 422 -12.87 -9.08 -15.13
N ILE A 423 -13.17 -9.94 -16.09
CA ILE A 423 -14.09 -11.07 -15.90
C ILE A 423 -13.23 -12.25 -15.51
N PHE A 424 -13.41 -12.75 -14.28
CA PHE A 424 -12.74 -13.97 -13.82
C PHE A 424 -13.55 -15.20 -14.24
N ASN A 425 -14.88 -15.13 -14.09
CA ASN A 425 -15.83 -16.16 -14.51
C ASN A 425 -17.25 -15.58 -14.69
N ASP A 426 -18.22 -16.43 -15.05
CA ASP A 426 -19.61 -16.05 -15.35
C ASP A 426 -20.36 -15.30 -14.23
N ASN A 427 -19.87 -15.42 -12.99
CA ASN A 427 -20.46 -14.85 -11.79
C ASN A 427 -19.49 -13.93 -11.04
N PHE A 428 -18.32 -13.61 -11.60
CA PHE A 428 -17.30 -12.86 -10.88
C PHE A 428 -16.56 -11.86 -11.77
N VAL A 429 -16.71 -10.58 -11.43
CA VAL A 429 -16.15 -9.45 -12.19
C VAL A 429 -15.50 -8.45 -11.24
N ALA A 430 -14.25 -8.07 -11.50
CA ALA A 430 -13.66 -6.87 -10.93
C ALA A 430 -13.91 -5.67 -11.84
N ILE A 431 -14.30 -4.55 -11.24
CA ILE A 431 -14.42 -3.27 -11.94
C ILE A 431 -13.37 -2.31 -11.39
N GLU A 432 -12.53 -1.78 -12.27
CA GLU A 432 -11.57 -0.73 -11.99
C GLU A 432 -12.18 0.64 -12.36
N ASN A 433 -12.16 1.57 -11.41
CA ASN A 433 -12.59 2.95 -11.60
C ASN A 433 -11.44 3.92 -11.33
N ASN A 434 -11.46 5.04 -12.06
CA ASN A 434 -10.61 6.19 -11.78
C ASN A 434 -11.03 6.85 -10.46
N VAL A 435 -10.05 7.34 -9.70
CA VAL A 435 -10.29 8.04 -8.43
C VAL A 435 -10.81 9.46 -8.72
N THR A 436 -12.04 9.73 -8.31
CA THR A 436 -12.74 11.01 -8.52
C THR A 436 -12.15 12.15 -7.67
N SER A 437 -11.66 11.81 -6.47
CA SER A 437 -11.21 12.76 -5.46
C SER A 437 -9.97 12.25 -4.72
N VAL A 438 -8.92 13.06 -4.71
CA VAL A 438 -7.65 12.75 -4.05
C VAL A 438 -7.42 13.71 -2.87
N LYS A 439 -7.22 13.13 -1.69
CA LYS A 439 -6.82 13.87 -0.49
C LYS A 439 -5.30 13.86 -0.35
N PHE A 440 -4.67 15.02 -0.42
CA PHE A 440 -3.23 15.17 -0.21
C PHE A 440 -2.92 15.12 1.29
N ASN A 441 -2.59 13.93 1.78
CA ASN A 441 -2.29 13.66 3.19
C ASN A 441 -0.89 13.07 3.42
N LYS A 442 -0.01 13.16 2.40
CA LYS A 442 1.36 12.66 2.46
C LYS A 442 2.33 13.83 2.60
N PRO A 443 3.35 13.73 3.48
CA PRO A 443 4.32 14.79 3.67
C PRO A 443 5.37 14.75 2.55
N ILE A 444 4.98 15.08 1.31
CA ILE A 444 5.87 15.01 0.14
C ILE A 444 7.10 15.90 0.32
N TYR A 445 6.96 17.04 1.00
CA TYR A 445 8.07 17.94 1.33
C TYR A 445 9.15 17.27 2.18
N LEU A 446 8.80 16.29 3.03
CA LEU A 446 9.76 15.53 3.82
C LEU A 446 10.60 14.64 2.91
N GLY A 447 9.95 13.93 1.99
CA GLY A 447 10.64 13.10 1.00
C GLY A 447 11.54 13.93 0.07
N GLN A 448 11.08 15.11 -0.33
CA GLN A 448 11.89 16.05 -1.11
C GLN A 448 13.13 16.51 -0.32
N ALA A 449 12.96 16.93 0.93
CA ALA A 449 14.08 17.36 1.77
C ALA A 449 15.10 16.24 1.98
N ILE A 450 14.65 15.01 2.29
CA ILE A 450 15.54 13.84 2.43
C ILE A 450 16.32 13.59 1.13
N LEU A 451 15.66 13.66 -0.02
CA LEU A 451 16.31 13.49 -1.33
C LEU A 451 17.35 14.58 -1.59
N ASP A 452 17.02 15.83 -1.28
CA ASP A 452 17.92 16.96 -1.49
C ASP A 452 19.15 16.87 -0.57
N TYR A 453 18.97 16.48 0.70
CA TYR A 453 20.09 16.20 1.61
C TYR A 453 20.96 15.04 1.12
N SER A 454 20.35 13.96 0.65
CA SER A 454 21.08 12.82 0.07
C SER A 454 21.92 13.25 -1.13
N LYS A 455 21.38 14.07 -2.03
CA LYS A 455 22.12 14.61 -3.18
C LYS A 455 23.23 15.55 -2.75
N GLN A 456 22.96 16.42 -1.77
CA GLN A 456 23.95 17.36 -1.24
C GLN A 456 25.16 16.61 -0.68
N LEU A 457 24.96 15.50 0.04
CA LEU A 457 26.04 14.63 0.54
C LEU A 457 26.89 14.05 -0.61
N MET A 458 26.24 13.54 -1.66
CA MET A 458 26.96 13.02 -2.84
C MET A 458 27.75 14.13 -3.55
N TYR A 459 27.17 15.33 -3.65
CA TYR A 459 27.83 16.49 -4.26
C TYR A 459 28.97 17.03 -3.41
N SER A 460 28.83 17.11 -2.09
CA SER A 460 29.91 17.55 -1.22
C SER A 460 31.09 16.59 -1.28
N PHE A 461 30.84 15.27 -1.29
CA PHE A 461 31.92 14.31 -1.49
C PHE A 461 32.63 14.53 -2.83
N TYR A 462 31.90 14.73 -3.92
CA TYR A 462 32.53 14.93 -5.23
C TYR A 462 33.31 16.26 -5.33
N TYR A 463 32.69 17.37 -4.94
CA TYR A 463 33.28 18.69 -5.12
C TYR A 463 34.32 19.04 -4.06
N ASP A 464 34.08 18.65 -2.81
CA ASP A 464 34.91 19.07 -1.67
C ASP A 464 35.98 18.02 -1.33
N VAL A 465 35.79 16.74 -1.68
CA VAL A 465 36.76 15.66 -1.38
C VAL A 465 37.42 15.14 -2.65
N ALA A 466 36.65 14.60 -3.59
CA ALA A 466 37.21 13.93 -4.77
C ALA A 466 37.96 14.89 -5.71
N ASN A 467 37.44 16.10 -5.93
CA ASN A 467 38.09 17.10 -6.78
C ASN A 467 39.32 17.74 -6.12
N GLU A 468 39.38 17.79 -4.78
CA GLU A 468 40.57 18.26 -4.07
C GLU A 468 41.68 17.20 -4.11
N LEU A 469 41.33 15.92 -3.91
CA LEU A 469 42.27 14.81 -3.90
C LEU A 469 42.81 14.49 -5.31
N TRP A 470 41.94 14.53 -6.32
CA TRP A 470 42.28 14.14 -7.68
C TRP A 470 42.07 15.28 -8.68
N GLU A 471 43.15 16.01 -8.98
CA GLU A 471 43.18 17.13 -9.94
C GLU A 471 42.65 16.74 -11.34
N LYS A 472 42.79 15.47 -11.73
CA LYS A 472 42.25 14.89 -12.96
C LYS A 472 41.37 13.69 -12.65
N ASN A 473 40.12 13.97 -12.30
CA ASN A 473 39.06 12.98 -12.22
C ASN A 473 37.90 13.32 -13.17
N GLU A 474 37.18 12.29 -13.60
CA GLU A 474 35.95 12.41 -14.38
C GLU A 474 34.86 11.56 -13.73
N LEU A 475 33.69 12.17 -13.49
CA LEU A 475 32.49 11.42 -13.11
C LEU A 475 31.97 10.63 -14.31
N VAL A 476 32.13 9.31 -14.29
CA VAL A 476 31.72 8.40 -15.36
C VAL A 476 30.24 8.09 -15.27
N ALA A 477 29.76 7.79 -14.06
CA ALA A 477 28.38 7.46 -13.79
C ALA A 477 28.03 7.76 -12.33
N SER A 478 26.76 8.02 -12.06
CA SER A 478 26.21 8.06 -10.71
C SER A 478 24.84 7.40 -10.68
N ASP A 479 24.54 6.73 -9.58
CA ASP A 479 23.21 6.20 -9.29
C ASP A 479 22.93 6.39 -7.81
N THR A 480 21.88 7.17 -7.50
CA THR A 480 21.23 7.41 -6.20
C THR A 480 22.13 7.58 -4.97
N ASP A 481 22.90 6.57 -4.59
CA ASP A 481 23.81 6.48 -3.45
C ASP A 481 25.25 6.04 -3.83
N SER A 482 25.60 6.11 -5.12
CA SER A 482 26.90 5.66 -5.66
C SER A 482 27.42 6.58 -6.77
N MET A 483 28.75 6.66 -6.88
CA MET A 483 29.46 7.39 -7.93
C MET A 483 30.61 6.52 -8.46
N ILE A 484 30.80 6.54 -9.77
CA ILE A 484 31.91 5.89 -10.46
C ILE A 484 32.79 7.00 -11.02
N LEU A 485 34.01 7.09 -10.49
CA LEU A 485 35.00 8.08 -10.89
C LEU A 485 36.10 7.41 -11.72
N SER A 486 36.47 8.04 -12.83
CA SER A 486 37.70 7.75 -13.55
C SER A 486 38.77 8.68 -13.02
N VAL A 487 39.85 8.12 -12.48
CA VAL A 487 40.86 8.88 -11.76
C VAL A 487 42.24 8.56 -12.30
N LYS A 488 43.06 9.59 -12.54
CA LYS A 488 44.47 9.40 -12.93
C LYS A 488 45.39 9.62 -11.73
N THR A 489 45.80 8.52 -11.10
CA THR A 489 46.73 8.53 -9.95
C THR A 489 47.84 7.47 -10.09
N LYS A 490 48.89 7.59 -9.27
CA LYS A 490 49.97 6.60 -9.15
C LYS A 490 49.55 5.41 -8.29
N ASP A 491 48.80 5.64 -7.22
CA ASP A 491 48.34 4.61 -6.29
C ASP A 491 47.04 5.04 -5.61
N ILE A 492 45.93 4.44 -6.03
CA ILE A 492 44.60 4.79 -5.53
C ILE A 492 44.42 4.48 -4.04
N TYR A 493 45.05 3.41 -3.53
CA TYR A 493 44.90 3.02 -2.14
C TYR A 493 45.60 3.99 -1.20
N LYS A 494 46.74 4.55 -1.65
CA LYS A 494 47.45 5.58 -0.91
C LYS A 494 46.65 6.89 -0.86
N ASP A 495 46.06 7.29 -1.98
CA ASP A 495 45.19 8.48 -2.01
C ASP A 495 43.97 8.29 -1.09
N MET A 496 43.36 7.10 -1.10
CA MET A 496 42.23 6.77 -0.22
C MET A 496 42.59 6.79 1.27
N GLU A 497 43.86 6.58 1.64
CA GLU A 497 44.32 6.70 3.03
C GLU A 497 44.19 8.14 3.54
N GLU A 498 44.39 9.13 2.67
CA GLU A 498 44.26 10.56 3.01
C GLU A 498 42.82 10.97 3.32
N ILE A 499 41.85 10.27 2.74
CA ILE A 499 40.41 10.50 2.92
C ILE A 499 39.72 9.35 3.68
N ILE A 500 40.47 8.52 4.41
CA ILE A 500 39.93 7.34 5.09
C ILE A 500 38.80 7.69 6.08
N ASP A 501 38.83 8.90 6.61
CA ASP A 501 37.83 9.42 7.54
C ASP A 501 36.48 9.73 6.87
N GLU A 502 36.45 9.86 5.54
CA GLU A 502 35.25 10.04 4.72
C GLU A 502 34.70 8.70 4.17
N LEU A 503 35.42 7.58 4.36
CA LEU A 503 35.13 6.29 3.74
C LEU A 503 34.74 5.22 4.77
N ASP A 504 33.77 4.36 4.42
CA ASP A 504 33.50 3.09 5.11
C ASP A 504 34.23 1.95 4.39
N THR A 505 35.38 1.53 4.93
CA THR A 505 36.19 0.42 4.41
C THR A 505 36.02 -0.87 5.20
N SER A 506 35.00 -0.95 6.07
CA SER A 506 34.76 -2.11 6.94
C SER A 506 34.37 -3.38 6.16
N GLY A 507 33.96 -3.24 4.89
CA GLY A 507 33.67 -4.34 3.99
C GLY A 507 34.89 -4.99 3.34
N TYR A 508 36.09 -4.43 3.51
CA TYR A 508 37.32 -5.02 2.99
C TYR A 508 37.74 -6.28 3.77
N PRO A 509 38.53 -7.18 3.16
CA PRO A 509 39.18 -8.26 3.88
C PRO A 509 39.95 -7.72 5.09
N LYS A 510 39.94 -8.44 6.22
CA LYS A 510 40.57 -7.97 7.47
C LYS A 510 42.08 -7.77 7.36
N ASP A 511 42.71 -8.42 6.39
CA ASP A 511 44.12 -8.34 6.03
C ASP A 511 44.43 -7.19 5.06
N HIS A 512 43.41 -6.46 4.56
CA HIS A 512 43.60 -5.33 3.66
C HIS A 512 44.14 -4.10 4.41
N PRO A 513 45.15 -3.37 3.88
CA PRO A 513 45.77 -2.22 4.55
C PRO A 513 44.80 -1.11 4.98
N LEU A 514 43.75 -0.87 4.17
CA LEU A 514 42.73 0.14 4.45
C LEU A 514 41.55 -0.36 5.30
N TYR A 515 41.54 -1.62 5.78
CA TYR A 515 40.44 -2.13 6.60
C TYR A 515 40.32 -1.31 7.89
N SER A 516 39.17 -0.72 8.12
CA SER A 516 38.88 0.06 9.33
C SER A 516 37.43 -0.13 9.77
N GLU A 517 37.21 -0.31 11.07
CA GLU A 517 35.86 -0.31 11.65
C GLU A 517 35.42 1.10 12.13
N LYS A 518 36.28 2.13 11.98
CA LYS A 518 36.03 3.49 12.50
C LYS A 518 34.73 4.10 11.97
N ASN A 519 34.51 3.97 10.66
CA ASN A 519 33.34 4.50 9.95
C ASN A 519 32.33 3.41 9.58
N LYS A 520 32.44 2.23 10.21
CA LYS A 520 31.54 1.12 9.97
C LYS A 520 30.10 1.60 10.17
N LYS A 521 29.29 1.54 9.10
CA LYS A 521 27.88 1.92 9.15
C LYS A 521 27.22 1.35 10.42
N SER A 522 26.82 2.25 11.31
CA SER A 522 26.11 1.88 12.54
C SER A 522 24.74 1.32 12.14
N ASN A 523 24.51 0.05 12.41
CA ASN A 523 23.24 -0.63 12.16
C ASN A 523 22.18 -0.03 13.09
N TRP A 524 21.37 0.91 12.59
CA TRP A 524 20.13 1.38 13.23
C TRP A 524 18.93 0.93 12.42
#